data_AF-A0A6M0J910-F1
#
_entry.id   AF-A0A6M0J910-F1
#
_cell.length_a   1.000
_cell.length_b   1.000
_cell.length_c   1.000
_cell.angle_alpha   90.00
_cell.angle_beta   90.00
_cell.angle_gamma   90.00
#
_symmetry.space_group_name_H-M   'P 1'
#
loop_
_entity.id
_entity.type
_entity.pdbx_description
1 polymer ?
#
loop_
_entity_poly.entity_id
_entity_poly.type
_entity_poly.pdbx_seq_one_letter_code
_entity_poly.pdbx_strand_id
1 'polypeptide(L)' 'MTTAIPEVYRISGYKLIEILYQGSKAKVYRAIRMVDQQPVVIKILQVESPTFNELLQFRNQYSIAKNLIH' A
#
# COMPACT_ATOMS: atom_id res chain seq x y z
N MET A 1 7.61 -19.93 5.93
CA MET A 1 8.59 -19.51 4.90
C MET A 1 8.40 -18.03 4.68
N THR A 2 9.29 -17.19 5.22
CA THR A 2 9.18 -15.73 5.19
C THR A 2 9.55 -15.26 3.79
N THR A 3 8.57 -14.95 2.96
CA THR A 3 8.83 -14.33 1.65
C THR A 3 9.45 -12.97 1.92
N ALA A 4 10.76 -12.83 1.70
CA ALA A 4 11.49 -11.60 1.87
C ALA A 4 10.76 -10.49 1.08
N ILE A 5 10.42 -9.40 1.77
CA ILE A 5 9.86 -8.22 1.11
C ILE A 5 10.92 -7.75 0.12
N PRO A 6 10.64 -7.72 -1.20
CA PRO A 6 11.62 -7.30 -2.18
C PRO A 6 12.10 -5.90 -1.80
N GLU A 7 13.41 -5.68 -1.82
CA GLU A 7 14.10 -4.46 -1.37
C GLU A 7 13.64 -3.17 -2.09
N VAL A 8 12.80 -3.33 -3.10
CA VAL A 8 12.29 -2.32 -4.04
C VAL A 8 11.31 -1.33 -3.40
N TYR A 9 10.70 -1.64 -2.25
CA TYR A 9 9.70 -0.76 -1.62
C TYR A 9 10.17 -0.23 -0.26
N ARG A 10 11.15 0.69 -0.29
CA ARG A 10 11.50 1.50 0.89
C ARG A 10 10.61 2.75 0.92
N ILE A 11 9.71 2.81 1.91
CA ILE A 11 8.85 3.98 2.13
C ILE A 11 9.39 4.70 3.36
N SER A 12 9.91 5.91 3.17
CA SER A 12 10.49 6.70 4.26
C SER A 12 9.49 6.89 5.40
N GLY A 13 9.93 6.65 6.64
CA GLY A 13 9.06 6.73 7.82
C GLY A 13 8.19 5.49 8.08
N TYR A 14 8.25 4.45 7.24
CA TYR A 14 7.46 3.23 7.42
C TYR A 14 8.32 1.96 7.30
N LYS A 15 8.07 1.01 8.20
CA LYS A 15 8.66 -0.33 8.15
C LYS A 15 7.61 -1.32 7.64
N LEU A 16 7.79 -1.84 6.43
CA LEU A 16 6.95 -2.92 5.90
C LEU A 16 7.20 -4.20 6.71
N ILE A 17 6.13 -4.89 7.11
CA ILE A 17 6.19 -6.09 7.97
C ILE A 17 5.84 -7.35 7.18
N GLU A 18 4.73 -7.34 6.46
CA GLU A 18 4.26 -8.48 5.68
C GLU A 18 3.33 -8.05 4.55
N ILE A 19 3.14 -8.92 3.56
CA ILE A 19 2.16 -8.75 2.48
C ILE A 19 0.83 -9.31 2.98
N LEU A 20 -0.20 -8.47 3.03
CA LEU A 20 -1.58 -8.87 3.33
C LEU A 20 -2.32 -9.34 2.08
N TYR A 21 -1.95 -8.80 0.91
CA TYR A 21 -2.55 -9.18 -0.36
C TYR A 21 -1.59 -8.91 -1.53
N GLN A 22 -1.53 -9.84 -2.48
CA GLN A 22 -0.76 -9.73 -3.70
C GLN A 22 -1.66 -9.99 -4.91
N GLY A 23 -2.12 -8.93 -5.54
CA GLY A 23 -2.88 -8.98 -6.79
C GLY A 23 -2.06 -8.46 -7.97
N SER A 24 -2.58 -8.66 -9.17
CA SER A 24 -1.93 -8.20 -10.42
C SER A 24 -1.80 -6.67 -10.52
N LYS A 25 -2.75 -5.92 -9.95
CA LYS A 25 -2.77 -4.45 -10.02
C LYS A 25 -2.16 -3.77 -8.81
N ALA A 26 -2.19 -4.41 -7.65
CA ALA A 26 -1.73 -3.80 -6.41
C ALA A 26 -1.27 -4.85 -5.38
N LYS A 27 -0.29 -4.45 -4.57
CA LYS A 27 0.10 -5.13 -3.34
C LYS A 27 -0.37 -4.34 -2.13
N VAL A 28 -0.79 -5.05 -1.10
CA VAL A 28 -1.17 -4.48 0.19
C VAL A 28 -0.21 -5.02 1.23
N TYR A 29 0.40 -4.12 1.99
CA TYR A 29 1.33 -4.44 3.06
C TYR A 29 0.75 -4.04 4.42
N ARG A 30 1.03 -4.84 5.43
CA ARG A 30 1.03 -4.37 6.81
C ARG A 30 2.36 -3.66 7.06
N ALA A 31 2.31 -2.50 7.68
CA ALA A 31 3.51 -1.74 8.04
C ALA A 31 3.37 -1.10 9.43
N ILE A 32 4.49 -0.64 9.96
CA ILE A 32 4.55 0.19 11.15
C ILE A 32 5.05 1.57 10.75
N ARG A 33 4.29 2.62 11.07
CA ARG A 33 4.76 4.00 10.95
C ARG A 33 5.75 4.27 12.08
N MET A 34 6.98 4.66 11.75
CA MET A 34 8.09 4.66 12.70
C MET A 34 8.03 5.82 13.71
N VAL A 35 7.36 6.92 13.38
CA VAL A 35 7.32 8.12 14.26
C VAL A 35 6.54 7.87 15.55
N ASP A 36 5.54 7.00 15.50
CA ASP A 36 4.60 6.75 16.60
C ASP A 36 4.24 5.27 16.78
N GLN A 37 4.96 4.39 16.07
CA GLN A 37 4.80 2.94 16.11
C GLN A 37 3.40 2.46 15.74
N GLN A 38 2.61 3.29 15.05
CA GLN A 38 1.24 2.95 14.69
C GLN A 38 1.23 1.86 13.59
N PRO A 39 0.51 0.74 13.77
CA PRO A 39 0.25 -0.20 12.69
C PRO A 39 -0.63 0.45 11.62
N VAL A 40 -0.22 0.31 10.36
CA VAL A 40 -0.90 0.87 9.19
C VAL A 40 -0.97 -0.16 8.05
N VAL A 41 -1.86 0.10 7.10
CA VAL A 41 -1.97 -0.67 5.85
C VAL A 41 -1.54 0.22 4.69
N ILE A 42 -0.62 -0.26 3.87
CA ILE A 42 -0.10 0.46 2.70
C ILE A 42 -0.45 -0.31 1.43
N LYS A 43 -1.21 0.33 0.52
CA LYS A 43 -1.55 -0.21 -0.80
C LYS A 43 -0.69 0.45 -1.87
N ILE A 44 0.03 -0.35 -2.65
CA ILE A 44 0.94 0.10 -3.71
C ILE A 44 0.46 -0.45 -5.05
N LEU A 45 0.32 0.41 -6.06
CA LEU A 45 0.07 0.01 -7.46
C LEU A 45 1.28 -0.74 -8.02
N GLN A 46 1.05 -1.88 -8.65
CA GLN A 46 2.08 -2.73 -9.26
C GLN A 46 2.17 -2.56 -10.79
N VAL A 47 1.39 -1.66 -11.36
CA VAL A 47 1.37 -1.42 -12.81
C VAL A 47 2.51 -0.47 -13.17
N GLU A 48 3.44 -0.92 -14.01
CA GLU A 48 4.61 -0.12 -14.43
C GLU A 48 4.23 1.14 -15.22
N SER A 49 3.13 1.07 -15.98
CA SER A 49 2.56 2.18 -16.75
C SER A 49 1.04 2.17 -16.61
N PRO A 50 0.51 2.67 -15.47
CA PRO A 50 -0.92 2.65 -15.24
C PRO A 50 -1.63 3.58 -16.21
N THR A 51 -2.81 3.16 -16.68
CA THR A 51 -3.67 4.03 -17.47
C THR A 51 -4.20 5.18 -16.61
N PHE A 52 -4.63 6.26 -17.25
CA PHE A 52 -5.30 7.37 -16.55
C PHE A 52 -6.50 6.88 -15.73
N ASN A 53 -7.29 5.95 -16.28
CA ASN A 53 -8.45 5.39 -15.59
C ASN A 53 -8.07 4.59 -14.34
N GLU A 54 -6.96 3.85 -14.36
CA GLU A 54 -6.47 3.12 -13.18
C GLU A 54 -5.97 4.07 -12.09
N LEU A 55 -5.27 5.14 -12.46
CA LEU A 55 -4.87 6.20 -11.53
C LEU A 55 -6.09 6.89 -10.93
N LEU A 56 -7.11 7.20 -11.74
CA LEU A 56 -8.35 7.81 -11.30
C LEU A 56 -9.10 6.91 -10.31
N GLN A 57 -9.25 5.62 -10.64
CA GLN A 57 -9.88 4.64 -9.75
C GLN A 57 -9.11 4.50 -8.43
N PHE A 58 -7.78 4.47 -8.47
CA PHE A 58 -6.95 4.38 -7.27
C PHE A 58 -7.10 5.62 -6.38
N ARG A 59 -7.14 6.83 -6.97
CA ARG A 59 -7.44 8.07 -6.23
C ARG A 59 -8.84 8.06 -5.64
N ASN A 60 -9.85 7.61 -6.39
CA ASN A 60 -11.23 7.54 -5.91
C ASN A 60 -11.35 6.61 -4.70
N GLN A 61 -10.65 5.47 -4.69
CA GLN A 61 -10.61 4.57 -3.52
C GLN A 61 -10.09 5.29 -2.27
N TYR A 62 -9.02 6.08 -2.40
CA TYR A 62 -8.51 6.89 -1.29
C TYR A 62 -9.52 7.96 -0.85
N SER A 63 -10.11 8.71 -1.79
CA SER A 63 -11.08 9.76 -1.48
C SER A 63 -12.30 9.23 -0.74
N ILE A 64 -12.82 8.07 -1.13
CA ILE A 64 -13.93 7.42 -0.44
C ILE A 64 -13.47 6.99 0.96
N ALA A 65 -12.37 6.23 1.07
CA ALA A 65 -11.89 5.69 2.34
C ALA A 65 -11.55 6.79 3.37
N LYS A 66 -11.01 7.93 2.93
CA LYS A 66 -10.69 9.07 3.80
C LYS A 66 -11.93 9.70 4.45
N ASN A 67 -13.06 9.66 3.76
CA ASN A 67 -14.30 10.30 4.22
C ASN A 67 -15.26 9.33 4.91
N LEU A 68 -14.90 8.04 5.01
CA LEU A 68 -15.67 7.06 5.77
C LEU A 68 -15.36 7.23 7.26
N ILE A 69 -16.34 7.71 8.01
CA ILE A 69 -16.36 7.68 9.48
C ILE A 69 -17.46 6.68 9.84
N HIS A 70 -17.08 5.53 10.37
CA HIS A 70 -18.00 4.51 10.88
C HIS A 70 -17.64 4.19 12.32
#